data_AF-A0A2P5DTH8-F1
#
_entry.id   AF-A0A2P5DTH8-F1
#
_cell.length_a   1.000
_cell.length_b   1.000
_cell.length_c   1.000
_cell.angle_alpha   90.00
_cell.angle_beta   90.00
_cell.angle_gamma   90.00
#
_symmetry.space_group_name_H-M   'P 1'
#
loop_
_entity.id
_entity.type
_entity.pdbx_description
1 polymer ?
#
loop_
_entity_poly.entity_id
_entity_poly.type
_entity_poly.pdbx_seq_one_letter_code
_entity_poly.pdbx_strand_id
1 'polypeptide(L)'
;ISLSPSEKSVFSVHFFFLYWVMAKSVDLDELPEGCIEDIVSATTPRDACRLCSVSPFFRSVAQSDVVWERLLPPDCLSILSRSVDPPPPLPLPSKKDLYFSLCDQPVLIDQGRKSFSLDKESGKKCFMISARELSIVWGDTPMYWSWICFPESRFEDVAELIDVCWLEIRGKIDVSMLSPSTLYTANLVFKSTEEAYGFSIQAGKGAVGLAGGEKSARKIVLDVKRRQGQSRRQRRNRNLVESRRRRDDDLNFPRERRDGWMETELGEFFRDGGQEGELEMSVMDLSSHWKSGLIVQGIEIRPKRV
;
A
#
# COMPACT_ATOMS: atom_id res chain seq x y z
N ILE A 1 -12.75 -20.77 8.56
CA ILE A 1 -13.19 -19.37 8.71
C ILE A 1 -14.69 -19.33 8.48
N SER A 2 -15.46 -19.32 9.57
CA SER A 2 -16.92 -19.32 9.57
C SER A 2 -17.42 -17.90 9.28
N LEU A 3 -17.56 -17.55 8.01
CA LEU A 3 -18.29 -16.33 7.61
C LEU A 3 -19.79 -16.53 7.88
N SER A 4 -20.47 -15.43 8.22
CA SER A 4 -21.91 -15.37 8.47
C SER A 4 -22.72 -15.87 7.26
N PRO A 5 -23.93 -16.44 7.44
CA PRO A 5 -24.73 -16.99 6.34
C PRO A 5 -25.21 -15.95 5.32
N SER A 6 -25.34 -14.68 5.71
CA SER A 6 -25.87 -13.60 4.85
C SER A 6 -24.82 -13.04 3.88
N GLU A 7 -23.55 -12.96 4.27
CA GLU A 7 -22.46 -12.42 3.43
C GLU A 7 -21.95 -13.44 2.41
N LYS A 8 -22.03 -14.73 2.74
CA LYS A 8 -21.82 -15.80 1.76
C LYS A 8 -22.92 -15.86 0.69
N SER A 9 -24.11 -15.33 0.99
CA SER A 9 -25.24 -15.40 0.06
C SER A 9 -25.07 -14.41 -1.10
N VAL A 10 -24.68 -13.15 -0.87
CA VAL A 10 -24.67 -12.14 -1.94
C VAL A 10 -23.45 -12.26 -2.88
N PHE A 11 -22.25 -12.50 -2.35
CA PHE A 11 -21.05 -12.71 -3.18
C PHE A 11 -21.09 -14.04 -3.93
N SER A 12 -21.66 -15.08 -3.33
CA SER A 12 -21.89 -16.34 -4.03
C SER A 12 -22.96 -16.17 -5.09
N VAL A 13 -24.05 -15.43 -4.84
CA VAL A 13 -25.14 -15.29 -5.83
C VAL A 13 -24.71 -14.48 -7.05
N HIS A 14 -23.88 -13.43 -6.93
CA HIS A 14 -23.42 -12.66 -8.10
C HIS A 14 -22.37 -13.41 -8.95
N PHE A 15 -21.42 -14.09 -8.31
CA PHE A 15 -20.44 -14.91 -9.03
C PHE A 15 -21.09 -16.17 -9.60
N PHE A 16 -22.03 -16.79 -8.88
CA PHE A 16 -22.87 -17.84 -9.45
C PHE A 16 -23.79 -17.29 -10.53
N PHE A 17 -24.29 -16.06 -10.47
CA PHE A 17 -25.13 -15.49 -11.53
C PHE A 17 -24.31 -15.30 -12.80
N LEU A 18 -23.10 -14.74 -12.72
CA LEU A 18 -22.18 -14.66 -13.85
C LEU A 18 -21.79 -16.06 -14.37
N TYR A 19 -21.46 -17.00 -13.48
CA TYR A 19 -21.12 -18.36 -13.88
C TYR A 19 -22.33 -19.14 -14.42
N TRP A 20 -23.55 -18.86 -13.95
CA TRP A 20 -24.80 -19.48 -14.40
C TRP A 20 -25.31 -18.85 -15.69
N VAL A 21 -25.13 -17.53 -15.89
CA VAL A 21 -25.37 -16.81 -17.15
C VAL A 21 -24.33 -17.18 -18.20
N MET A 22 -23.11 -17.56 -17.81
CA MET A 22 -22.10 -18.11 -18.73
C MET A 22 -22.27 -19.63 -18.98
N ALA A 23 -22.81 -20.39 -18.01
CA ALA A 23 -23.00 -21.84 -18.12
C ALA A 23 -24.36 -22.23 -18.75
N LYS A 24 -25.35 -21.36 -18.70
CA LYS A 24 -26.52 -21.42 -19.58
C LYS A 24 -26.26 -20.48 -20.75
N SER A 25 -26.63 -20.87 -21.95
CA SER A 25 -26.50 -20.07 -23.18
C SER A 25 -27.44 -18.84 -23.18
N VAL A 26 -27.34 -17.98 -22.17
CA VAL A 26 -27.98 -16.65 -22.17
C VAL A 26 -26.98 -15.75 -22.86
N ASP A 27 -27.38 -15.24 -24.02
CA ASP A 27 -26.56 -14.25 -24.71
C ASP A 27 -26.56 -12.98 -23.85
N LEU A 28 -25.39 -12.59 -23.35
CA LEU A 28 -25.26 -11.40 -22.52
C LEU A 28 -25.68 -10.14 -23.30
N ASP A 29 -25.67 -10.20 -24.63
CA ASP A 29 -26.14 -9.14 -25.52
C ASP A 29 -27.67 -8.97 -25.50
N GLU A 30 -28.43 -9.88 -24.88
CA GLU A 30 -29.89 -9.77 -24.69
C GLU A 30 -30.29 -9.04 -23.38
N LEU A 31 -29.34 -8.77 -22.48
CA LEU A 31 -29.63 -8.07 -21.23
C LEU A 31 -29.76 -6.55 -21.44
N PRO A 32 -30.68 -5.87 -20.72
CA PRO A 32 -30.75 -4.41 -20.74
C PRO A 32 -29.43 -3.77 -20.28
N GLU A 33 -29.11 -2.61 -20.85
CA GLU A 33 -27.87 -1.87 -20.56
C GLU A 33 -27.64 -1.65 -19.05
N GLY A 34 -28.68 -1.26 -18.31
CA GLY A 34 -28.59 -1.05 -16.86
C GLY A 34 -28.22 -2.32 -16.07
N CYS A 35 -28.68 -3.50 -16.50
CA CYS A 35 -28.29 -4.76 -15.85
C CYS A 35 -26.81 -5.07 -16.08
N ILE A 36 -26.29 -4.73 -17.26
CA ILE A 36 -24.87 -4.93 -17.59
C ILE A 36 -24.03 -3.88 -16.84
N GLU A 37 -24.48 -2.63 -16.71
CA GLU A 37 -23.84 -1.63 -15.85
C GLU A 37 -23.76 -2.09 -14.39
N ASP A 38 -24.84 -2.67 -13.85
CA ASP A 38 -24.87 -3.25 -12.50
C ASP A 38 -23.87 -4.41 -12.35
N ILE A 39 -23.79 -5.29 -13.34
CA ILE A 39 -22.83 -6.39 -13.36
C ILE A 39 -21.40 -5.86 -13.41
N VAL A 40 -21.09 -4.97 -14.36
CA VAL A 40 -19.73 -4.44 -14.58
C VAL A 40 -19.26 -3.63 -13.36
N SER A 41 -20.13 -2.82 -12.77
CA SER A 41 -19.82 -2.03 -11.57
C SER A 41 -19.58 -2.86 -10.31
N ALA A 42 -20.07 -4.10 -10.26
CA ALA A 42 -19.78 -5.05 -9.19
C ALA A 42 -18.46 -5.82 -9.37
N THR A 43 -17.77 -5.63 -10.50
CA THR A 43 -16.46 -6.24 -10.78
C THR A 43 -15.30 -5.34 -10.35
N THR A 44 -14.06 -5.71 -10.69
CA THR A 44 -12.89 -4.87 -10.46
C THR A 44 -12.68 -3.88 -11.62
N PRO A 45 -12.01 -2.73 -11.41
CA PRO A 45 -11.62 -1.82 -12.50
C PRO A 45 -10.83 -2.51 -13.62
N ARG A 46 -9.99 -3.50 -13.26
CA ARG A 46 -9.29 -4.36 -14.22
C ARG A 46 -10.26 -5.15 -15.10
N ASP A 47 -11.27 -5.78 -14.51
CA ASP A 47 -12.22 -6.61 -15.24
C ASP A 47 -13.16 -5.77 -16.10
N ALA A 48 -13.61 -4.61 -15.61
CA ALA A 48 -14.34 -3.62 -16.41
C ALA A 48 -13.53 -3.21 -17.66
N CYS A 49 -12.22 -2.95 -17.52
CA CYS A 49 -11.37 -2.65 -18.68
C CYS A 49 -11.21 -3.83 -19.64
N ARG A 50 -11.19 -5.07 -19.15
CA ARG A 50 -11.14 -6.27 -20.01
C ARG A 50 -12.43 -6.45 -20.81
N LEU A 51 -13.58 -6.19 -20.19
CA LEU A 51 -14.90 -6.28 -20.84
C LEU A 51 -15.02 -5.32 -22.03
N CYS A 52 -14.30 -4.19 -22.04
CA CYS A 52 -14.22 -3.29 -23.21
C CYS A 52 -13.73 -3.95 -24.51
N SER A 53 -13.06 -5.10 -24.41
CA SER A 53 -12.51 -5.85 -25.55
C SER A 53 -13.45 -6.94 -26.07
N VAL A 54 -14.56 -7.21 -25.38
CA VAL A 54 -15.50 -8.29 -25.72
C VAL A 54 -16.39 -7.89 -26.90
N SER A 55 -17.09 -6.76 -26.80
CA SER A 55 -17.94 -6.23 -27.86
C SER A 55 -18.02 -4.69 -27.81
N PRO A 56 -18.45 -4.02 -28.89
CA PRO A 56 -18.70 -2.57 -28.89
C PRO A 56 -19.72 -2.14 -27.82
N PHE A 57 -20.70 -3.00 -27.55
CA PHE A 57 -21.72 -2.77 -26.54
C PHE A 57 -21.11 -2.77 -25.12
N PHE A 58 -20.36 -3.82 -24.77
CA PHE A 58 -19.63 -3.88 -23.48
C PHE A 58 -18.63 -2.74 -23.33
N ARG A 59 -18.02 -2.29 -24.42
CA ARG A 59 -17.14 -1.12 -24.41
C ARG A 59 -17.88 0.15 -24.02
N SER A 60 -19.07 0.38 -24.54
CA SER A 60 -19.91 1.53 -24.17
C SER A 60 -20.21 1.51 -22.67
N VAL A 61 -20.73 0.37 -22.19
CA VAL A 61 -21.09 0.17 -20.78
C VAL A 61 -19.90 0.32 -19.84
N ALA A 62 -18.79 -0.35 -20.13
CA ALA A 62 -17.60 -0.31 -19.28
C ALA A 62 -16.84 1.03 -19.33
N GLN A 63 -17.22 1.95 -20.22
CA GLN A 63 -16.72 3.32 -20.27
C GLN A 63 -17.70 4.33 -19.64
N SER A 64 -18.92 3.92 -19.29
CA SER A 64 -19.96 4.75 -18.68
C SER A 64 -19.55 5.27 -17.31
N ASP A 65 -19.84 6.54 -17.04
CA ASP A 65 -19.61 7.14 -15.72
C ASP A 65 -20.42 6.48 -14.60
N VAL A 66 -21.55 5.85 -14.92
CA VAL A 66 -22.37 5.07 -13.95
C VAL A 66 -21.56 3.92 -13.36
N VAL A 67 -20.78 3.23 -14.20
CA VAL A 67 -19.90 2.14 -13.77
C VAL A 67 -18.77 2.69 -12.91
N TRP A 68 -18.08 3.73 -13.39
CA TRP A 68 -16.89 4.27 -12.71
C TRP A 68 -17.23 5.01 -11.42
N GLU A 69 -18.44 5.55 -11.27
CA GLU A 69 -18.94 6.11 -10.02
C GLU A 69 -19.04 5.07 -8.91
N ARG A 70 -19.43 3.83 -9.24
CA ARG A 70 -19.53 2.72 -8.29
C ARG A 70 -18.20 2.01 -8.02
N LEU A 71 -17.29 2.04 -9.00
CA LEU A 71 -15.92 1.51 -8.84
C LEU A 71 -15.04 2.43 -7.98
N LEU A 72 -15.35 3.72 -7.93
CA LEU A 72 -14.69 4.65 -7.01
C LEU A 72 -15.16 4.38 -5.57
N PRO A 73 -14.27 4.50 -4.57
CA PRO A 73 -14.70 4.45 -3.18
C PRO A 73 -15.76 5.51 -2.89
N PRO A 74 -16.82 5.19 -2.13
CA PRO A 74 -17.96 6.11 -1.92
C PRO A 74 -17.56 7.40 -1.19
N ASP A 75 -16.53 7.32 -0.34
CA ASP A 75 -15.94 8.44 0.40
C ASP A 75 -14.73 9.05 -0.33
N CYS A 76 -14.52 8.74 -1.62
CA CYS A 76 -13.40 9.29 -2.37
C CYS A 76 -13.45 10.83 -2.42
N LEU A 77 -14.62 11.42 -2.70
CA LEU A 77 -14.76 12.87 -2.77
C LEU A 77 -14.55 13.56 -1.41
N SER A 78 -14.94 12.91 -0.30
CA SER A 78 -14.70 13.44 1.04
C SER A 78 -13.24 13.32 1.47
N ILE A 79 -12.48 12.37 0.91
CA ILE A 79 -11.02 12.33 1.06
C ILE A 79 -10.38 13.47 0.25
N LEU A 80 -10.85 13.69 -0.99
CA LEU A 80 -10.29 14.72 -1.87
C LEU A 80 -10.55 16.14 -1.38
N SER A 81 -11.62 16.39 -0.63
CA SER A 81 -11.86 17.71 0.00
C SER A 81 -10.82 18.06 1.07
N ARG A 82 -10.02 17.10 1.54
CA ARG A 82 -8.92 17.30 2.50
C ARG A 82 -7.57 17.57 1.81
N SER A 83 -7.56 17.73 0.49
CA SER A 83 -6.35 17.98 -0.30
C SER A 83 -5.75 19.36 -0.02
N VAL A 84 -4.42 19.46 -0.14
CA VAL A 84 -3.67 20.72 0.05
C VAL A 84 -3.77 21.60 -1.19
N ASP A 85 -3.64 20.99 -2.36
CA ASP A 85 -3.78 21.67 -3.65
C ASP A 85 -5.25 21.63 -4.10
N PRO A 86 -5.73 22.67 -4.81
CA PRO A 86 -7.04 22.60 -5.45
C PRO A 86 -7.11 21.35 -6.35
N PRO A 87 -8.24 20.63 -6.36
CA PRO A 87 -8.39 19.44 -7.20
C PRO A 87 -8.07 19.78 -8.67
N PRO A 88 -7.61 18.79 -9.46
CA PRO A 88 -7.20 19.01 -10.85
C PRO A 88 -8.24 19.85 -11.61
N PRO A 89 -7.79 20.73 -12.52
CA PRO A 89 -8.62 21.78 -13.10
C PRO A 89 -9.89 21.20 -13.71
N LEU A 90 -11.03 21.70 -13.22
CA LEU A 90 -12.34 21.45 -13.80
C LEU A 90 -12.36 21.93 -15.26
N PRO A 91 -13.05 21.23 -16.19
CA PRO A 91 -13.98 20.13 -15.93
C PRO A 91 -13.27 18.85 -15.52
N LEU A 92 -13.89 18.12 -14.57
CA LEU A 92 -13.49 16.75 -14.26
C LEU A 92 -13.46 15.99 -15.59
N PRO A 93 -12.30 15.46 -16.03
CA PRO A 93 -12.31 14.42 -17.03
C PRO A 93 -13.13 13.25 -16.43
N SER A 94 -13.74 12.40 -17.25
CA SER A 94 -14.73 11.38 -16.84
C SER A 94 -14.43 10.68 -15.49
N LYS A 95 -15.41 10.06 -14.81
CA LYS A 95 -15.17 9.34 -13.54
C LYS A 95 -14.04 8.30 -13.67
N LYS A 96 -13.88 7.76 -14.87
CA LYS A 96 -12.76 6.91 -15.28
C LYS A 96 -11.42 7.64 -15.29
N ASP A 97 -11.35 8.82 -15.89
CA ASP A 97 -10.12 9.62 -15.92
C ASP A 97 -9.72 10.08 -14.52
N LEU A 98 -10.70 10.44 -13.68
CA LEU A 98 -10.46 10.71 -12.25
C LEU A 98 -9.84 9.49 -11.57
N TYR A 99 -10.41 8.29 -11.77
CA TYR A 99 -9.87 7.05 -11.22
C TYR A 99 -8.39 6.84 -11.63
N PHE A 100 -8.07 6.95 -12.93
CA PHE A 100 -6.70 6.77 -13.39
C PHE A 100 -5.75 7.86 -12.88
N SER A 101 -6.22 9.10 -12.78
CA SER A 101 -5.45 10.19 -12.16
C SER A 101 -5.08 9.85 -10.71
N LEU A 102 -6.01 9.30 -9.92
CA LEU A 102 -5.77 8.89 -8.53
C LEU A 102 -4.87 7.65 -8.42
N CYS A 103 -4.83 6.79 -9.44
CA CYS A 103 -3.90 5.67 -9.49
C CYS A 103 -2.48 6.12 -9.81
N ASP A 104 -2.34 7.06 -10.75
CA ASP A 104 -1.04 7.43 -11.30
C ASP A 104 -0.38 8.58 -10.50
N GLN A 105 -1.16 9.45 -9.84
CA GLN A 105 -0.68 10.59 -9.06
C GLN A 105 -1.30 10.60 -7.65
N PRO A 106 -0.53 10.25 -6.60
CA PRO A 106 -1.01 10.35 -5.22
C PRO A 106 -1.32 11.80 -4.83
N VAL A 107 -2.47 12.02 -4.19
CA VAL A 107 -2.93 13.32 -3.71
C VAL A 107 -2.50 13.52 -2.26
N LEU A 108 -1.88 14.66 -1.97
CA LEU A 108 -1.54 15.03 -0.60
C LEU A 108 -2.77 15.54 0.15
N ILE A 109 -3.05 14.94 1.30
CA ILE A 109 -4.19 15.24 2.17
C ILE A 109 -3.70 15.56 3.59
N ASP A 110 -4.59 16.13 4.41
CA ASP A 110 -4.33 16.46 5.82
C ASP A 110 -3.10 17.35 6.02
N GLN A 111 -3.05 18.49 5.32
CA GLN A 111 -1.92 19.42 5.36
C GLN A 111 -0.61 18.77 4.84
N GLY A 112 -0.72 17.85 3.90
CA GLY A 112 0.43 17.20 3.28
C GLY A 112 1.04 16.09 4.14
N ARG A 113 0.38 15.72 5.25
CA ARG A 113 0.89 14.73 6.19
C ARG A 113 0.59 13.29 5.78
N LYS A 114 -0.36 13.09 4.87
CA LYS A 114 -0.69 11.79 4.28
C LYS A 114 -0.86 11.93 2.77
N SER A 115 -0.57 10.87 2.02
CA SER A 115 -0.90 10.79 0.60
C SER A 115 -1.97 9.75 0.36
N PHE A 116 -2.93 10.03 -0.51
CA PHE A 116 -4.00 9.15 -0.92
C PHE A 116 -3.87 8.77 -2.41
N SER A 117 -4.08 7.50 -2.73
CA SER A 117 -4.16 7.00 -4.11
C SER A 117 -5.05 5.76 -4.18
N LEU A 118 -5.31 5.28 -5.39
CA LEU A 118 -6.05 4.03 -5.61
C LEU A 118 -5.16 2.94 -6.19
N ASP A 119 -5.31 1.70 -5.71
CA ASP A 119 -4.72 0.55 -6.39
C ASP A 119 -5.39 0.34 -7.74
N LYS A 120 -4.58 0.35 -8.80
CA LYS A 120 -5.03 0.34 -10.21
C LYS A 120 -5.79 -0.92 -10.62
N GLU A 121 -5.60 -2.03 -9.91
CA GLU A 121 -6.20 -3.31 -10.27
C GLU A 121 -7.52 -3.53 -9.52
N SER A 122 -7.51 -3.23 -8.22
CA SER A 122 -8.63 -3.51 -7.31
C SER A 122 -9.53 -2.31 -7.03
N GLY A 123 -9.07 -1.09 -7.29
CA GLY A 123 -9.76 0.15 -6.91
C GLY A 123 -9.79 0.42 -5.40
N LYS A 124 -9.07 -0.37 -4.61
CA LYS A 124 -8.99 -0.22 -3.16
C LYS A 124 -8.06 0.94 -2.79
N LYS A 125 -8.34 1.60 -1.67
CA LYS A 125 -7.62 2.79 -1.22
C LYS A 125 -6.20 2.43 -0.79
N CYS A 126 -5.25 3.30 -1.14
CA CYS A 126 -3.87 3.28 -0.70
C CYS A 126 -3.58 4.57 0.08
N PHE A 127 -2.82 4.45 1.17
CA PHE A 127 -2.36 5.60 1.94
C PHE A 127 -0.86 5.54 2.19
N MET A 128 -0.23 6.69 2.32
CA MET A 128 1.09 6.79 2.94
C MET A 128 1.04 7.82 4.05
N ILE A 129 1.61 7.48 5.20
CA ILE A 129 1.80 8.39 6.32
C ILE A 129 3.22 8.98 6.19
N SER A 130 3.32 10.30 6.08
CA SER A 130 4.60 11.00 5.98
C SER A 130 5.43 10.82 7.25
N ALA A 131 6.75 10.94 7.13
CA ALA A 131 7.64 10.90 8.30
C ALA A 131 7.27 11.94 9.37
N ARG A 132 6.75 13.11 8.97
CA ARG A 132 6.26 14.17 9.88
C ARG A 132 5.06 13.77 10.73
N GLU A 133 4.26 12.82 10.25
CA GLU A 133 3.08 12.30 10.94
C GLU A 133 3.39 11.01 11.71
N LEU A 134 4.60 10.45 11.57
CA LEU A 134 5.04 9.32 12.35
C LEU A 134 5.51 9.77 13.74
N SER A 135 5.30 8.91 14.73
CA SER A 135 5.95 9.03 16.03
C SER A 135 7.34 8.42 15.94
N ILE A 136 8.36 9.28 15.90
CA ILE A 136 9.76 8.90 15.85
C ILE A 136 10.39 9.21 17.21
N VAL A 137 10.98 8.21 17.86
CA VAL A 137 11.69 8.43 19.14
C VAL A 137 12.87 9.36 18.89
N TRP A 138 12.87 10.48 19.63
CA TRP A 138 13.80 11.61 19.47
C TRP A 138 13.74 12.33 18.13
N GLY A 139 12.66 12.20 17.34
CA GLY A 139 12.51 12.87 16.05
C GLY A 139 12.59 14.40 16.11
N ASP A 140 12.26 14.99 17.25
CA ASP A 140 12.37 16.44 17.50
C ASP A 140 13.72 16.87 18.08
N THR A 141 14.68 15.94 18.23
CA THR A 141 16.01 16.20 18.78
C THR A 141 17.03 16.32 17.64
N PRO A 142 17.53 17.53 17.32
CA PRO A 142 18.41 17.75 16.17
C PRO A 142 19.78 17.06 16.23
N MET A 143 20.16 16.51 17.39
CA MET A 143 21.38 15.69 17.53
C MET A 143 21.20 14.29 16.94
N TYR A 144 19.96 13.82 16.81
CA TYR A 144 19.64 12.44 16.44
C TYR A 144 18.90 12.37 15.10
N TRP A 145 18.08 13.38 14.79
CA TRP A 145 17.31 13.45 13.57
C TRP A 145 17.40 14.82 12.94
N SER A 146 17.50 14.86 11.61
CA SER A 146 17.39 16.06 10.81
C SER A 146 16.13 15.95 9.95
N TRP A 147 15.46 17.08 9.74
CA TRP A 147 14.32 17.18 8.83
C TRP A 147 14.78 17.90 7.57
N ILE A 148 14.74 17.22 6.44
CA ILE A 148 15.31 17.71 5.19
C ILE A 148 14.26 17.73 4.08
N CYS A 149 14.39 18.70 3.19
CA CYS A 149 13.70 18.67 1.90
C CYS A 149 14.44 17.71 0.96
N PHE A 150 13.71 16.81 0.31
CA PHE A 150 14.29 15.79 -0.54
C PHE A 150 13.56 15.77 -1.90
N PRO A 151 14.23 16.13 -3.02
CA PRO A 151 13.55 16.38 -4.29
C PRO A 151 12.73 15.20 -4.84
N GLU A 152 13.18 13.97 -4.63
CA GLU A 152 12.45 12.77 -5.06
C GLU A 152 11.38 12.32 -4.05
N SER A 153 11.13 13.10 -3.00
CA SER A 153 10.11 12.79 -2.00
C SER A 153 8.71 13.20 -2.44
N ARG A 154 7.71 12.42 -2.04
CA ARG A 154 6.29 12.77 -2.12
C ARG A 154 5.87 13.84 -1.13
N PHE A 155 6.62 14.00 -0.04
CA PHE A 155 6.34 14.96 1.03
C PHE A 155 7.43 16.02 1.08
N GLU A 156 7.06 17.22 1.52
CA GLU A 156 7.96 18.37 1.67
C GLU A 156 9.20 18.02 2.52
N ASP A 157 8.96 17.39 3.67
CA ASP A 157 9.99 16.98 4.61
C ASP A 157 10.09 15.45 4.75
N VAL A 158 11.32 14.96 4.85
CA VAL A 158 11.65 13.59 5.25
C VAL A 158 12.56 13.60 6.48
N ALA A 159 12.56 12.50 7.23
CA ALA A 159 13.39 12.37 8.43
C ALA A 159 14.71 11.67 8.10
N GLU A 160 15.83 12.37 8.24
CA GLU A 160 17.17 11.80 8.15
C GLU A 160 17.69 11.46 9.54
N LEU A 161 18.10 10.21 9.74
CA LEU A 161 18.71 9.74 10.96
C LEU A 161 20.19 10.15 11.00
N ILE A 162 20.57 10.97 11.98
CA ILE A 162 21.94 11.42 12.19
C ILE A 162 22.74 10.33 12.91
N ASP A 163 22.39 9.97 14.15
CA ASP A 163 23.03 8.85 14.85
C ASP A 163 22.22 8.43 16.08
N VAL A 164 21.79 7.16 16.18
CA VAL A 164 21.11 6.62 17.37
C VAL A 164 21.48 5.17 17.63
N CYS A 165 21.45 4.75 18.90
CA CYS A 165 21.49 3.34 19.26
C CYS A 165 20.07 2.71 19.25
N TRP A 166 19.08 3.40 19.80
CA TRP A 166 17.67 2.98 19.77
C TRP A 166 16.95 3.61 18.57
N LEU A 167 16.43 2.78 17.66
CA LEU A 167 15.59 3.22 16.55
C LEU A 167 14.16 2.76 16.77
N GLU A 168 13.21 3.69 16.82
CA GLU A 168 11.79 3.38 16.93
C GLU A 168 10.94 4.39 16.17
N ILE A 169 10.18 3.87 15.23
CA ILE A 169 9.26 4.63 14.37
C ILE A 169 7.91 3.95 14.44
N ARG A 170 6.86 4.71 14.72
CA ARG A 170 5.48 4.22 14.77
C ARG A 170 4.57 5.08 13.90
N GLY A 171 3.66 4.43 13.19
CA GLY A 171 2.59 5.06 12.43
C GLY A 171 1.24 4.55 12.89
N LYS A 172 0.23 5.40 12.81
CA LYS A 172 -1.17 5.06 13.10
C LYS A 172 -2.07 5.58 12.00
N ILE A 173 -3.07 4.78 11.63
CA ILE A 173 -4.14 5.21 10.72
C ILE A 173 -5.46 4.63 11.19
N ASP A 174 -6.52 5.44 11.14
CA ASP A 174 -7.86 4.98 11.46
C ASP A 174 -8.29 3.93 10.42
N VAL A 175 -8.78 2.77 10.90
CA VAL A 175 -9.09 1.67 10.00
C VAL A 175 -10.34 1.94 9.15
N SER A 176 -11.19 2.90 9.52
CA SER A 176 -12.30 3.39 8.70
C SER A 176 -11.82 4.05 7.39
N MET A 177 -10.58 4.55 7.36
CA MET A 177 -10.00 5.10 6.14
C MET A 177 -9.68 4.00 5.11
N LEU A 178 -9.47 2.76 5.55
CA LEU A 178 -9.12 1.64 4.68
C LEU A 178 -10.35 0.99 4.06
N SER A 179 -10.18 0.37 2.89
CA SER A 179 -11.28 -0.35 2.23
C SER A 179 -11.62 -1.64 2.99
N PRO A 180 -12.91 -1.96 3.21
CA PRO A 180 -13.34 -3.20 3.86
C PRO A 180 -12.98 -4.45 3.03
N SER A 181 -12.95 -5.59 3.71
CA SER A 181 -12.70 -6.93 3.15
C SER A 181 -11.41 -6.99 2.30
N THR A 182 -10.36 -6.32 2.76
CA THR A 182 -9.12 -6.14 2.00
C THR A 182 -7.92 -6.52 2.84
N LEU A 183 -7.02 -7.35 2.30
CA LEU A 183 -5.73 -7.63 2.90
C LEU A 183 -4.76 -6.50 2.55
N TYR A 184 -4.26 -5.81 3.55
CA TYR A 184 -3.29 -4.72 3.42
C TYR A 184 -1.89 -5.17 3.81
N THR A 185 -0.88 -4.58 3.18
CA THR A 185 0.50 -4.59 3.67
C THR A 185 0.94 -3.19 4.07
N ALA A 186 1.69 -3.10 5.17
CA ALA A 186 2.37 -1.87 5.55
C ALA A 186 3.84 -1.97 5.17
N ASN A 187 4.38 -0.95 4.52
CA ASN A 187 5.73 -0.93 3.98
C ASN A 187 6.44 0.34 4.45
N LEU A 188 7.60 0.21 5.09
CA LEU A 188 8.46 1.36 5.35
C LEU A 188 9.13 1.76 4.03
N VAL A 189 9.03 3.04 3.65
CA VAL A 189 9.67 3.59 2.45
C VAL A 189 10.79 4.53 2.86
N PHE A 190 12.00 4.23 2.41
CA PHE A 190 13.21 4.88 2.89
C PHE A 190 14.34 4.88 1.84
N LYS A 191 15.36 5.70 2.08
CA LYS A 191 16.65 5.72 1.38
C LYS A 191 17.77 5.61 2.41
N SER A 192 19.00 5.42 1.94
CA SER A 192 20.19 5.42 2.78
C SER A 192 21.24 6.35 2.19
N THR A 193 21.92 7.11 3.04
CA THR A 193 23.07 7.92 2.64
C THR A 193 24.26 7.03 2.29
N GLU A 194 25.25 7.59 1.59
CA GLU A 194 26.48 6.86 1.25
C GLU A 194 27.27 6.46 2.50
N GLU A 195 27.19 7.24 3.57
CA GLU A 195 27.89 7.01 4.84
C GLU A 195 27.10 6.13 5.82
N ALA A 196 25.89 5.69 5.45
CA ALA A 196 25.02 4.93 6.34
C ALA A 196 25.70 3.66 6.90
N TYR A 197 25.51 3.43 8.20
CA TYR A 197 26.07 2.32 8.98
C TYR A 197 25.10 1.81 10.07
N GLY A 198 25.48 0.72 10.73
CA GLY A 198 24.74 0.15 11.88
C GLY A 198 23.63 -0.82 11.52
N PHE A 199 23.05 -0.74 10.31
CA PHE A 199 21.95 -1.60 9.87
C PHE A 199 22.34 -3.02 9.44
N SER A 200 23.64 -3.29 9.29
CA SER A 200 24.16 -4.57 8.79
C SER A 200 24.36 -5.63 9.87
N ILE A 201 24.28 -5.22 11.14
CA ILE A 201 24.64 -6.06 12.29
C ILE A 201 23.45 -6.92 12.74
N GLN A 202 22.26 -6.34 12.83
CA GLN A 202 21.05 -7.03 13.27
C GLN A 202 19.85 -6.62 12.43
N ALA A 203 18.91 -7.55 12.25
CA ALA A 203 17.61 -7.24 11.67
C ALA A 203 16.76 -6.47 12.68
N GLY A 204 16.15 -5.37 12.24
CA GLY A 204 15.10 -4.70 12.99
C GLY A 204 13.83 -5.57 13.05
N LYS A 205 12.84 -5.08 13.78
CA LYS A 205 11.52 -5.70 13.91
C LYS A 205 10.49 -4.77 13.28
N GLY A 206 9.81 -5.27 12.25
CA GLY A 206 8.58 -4.67 11.73
C GLY A 206 7.39 -5.30 12.47
N ALA A 207 6.38 -4.51 12.81
CA ALA A 207 5.14 -5.03 13.35
C ALA A 207 3.92 -4.22 12.90
N VAL A 208 2.79 -4.91 12.72
CA VAL A 208 1.50 -4.35 12.27
C VAL A 208 0.37 -5.00 13.06
N GLY A 209 -0.59 -4.22 13.54
CA GLY A 209 -1.79 -4.73 14.21
C GLY A 209 -2.68 -3.62 14.76
N LEU A 210 -3.86 -3.98 15.26
CA LEU A 210 -4.75 -3.00 15.91
C LEU A 210 -4.09 -2.46 17.19
N ALA A 211 -4.28 -1.17 17.45
CA ALA A 211 -3.81 -0.54 18.68
C ALA A 211 -4.38 -1.25 19.91
N GLY A 212 -3.49 -1.67 20.83
CA GLY A 212 -3.86 -2.44 22.03
C GLY A 212 -4.17 -3.92 21.80
N GLY A 213 -4.14 -4.41 20.55
CA GLY A 213 -4.36 -5.82 20.20
C GLY A 213 -3.08 -6.61 19.91
N GLU A 214 -3.26 -7.83 19.42
CA GLU A 214 -2.15 -8.66 18.93
C GLU A 214 -1.54 -8.05 17.66
N LYS A 215 -0.22 -8.05 17.57
CA LYS A 215 0.55 -7.50 16.43
C LYS A 215 1.28 -8.61 15.71
N SER A 216 1.08 -8.69 14.40
CA SER A 216 1.91 -9.51 13.51
C SER A 216 3.28 -8.86 13.39
N ALA A 217 4.34 -9.59 13.74
CA ALA A 217 5.70 -9.06 13.74
C ALA A 217 6.63 -9.93 12.91
N ARG A 218 7.63 -9.30 12.30
CA ARG A 218 8.66 -9.97 11.50
C ARG A 218 10.01 -9.29 11.58
N LYS A 219 11.05 -10.02 11.21
CA LYS A 219 12.41 -9.48 11.11
C LYS A 219 12.60 -8.77 9.78
N ILE A 220 13.03 -7.52 9.83
CA ILE A 220 13.27 -6.68 8.66
C ILE A 220 14.73 -6.25 8.60
N VAL A 221 15.27 -6.16 7.40
CA VAL A 221 16.60 -5.62 7.16
C VAL A 221 16.45 -4.20 6.62
N LEU A 222 17.29 -3.27 7.10
CA LEU A 222 17.35 -1.88 6.61
C LEU A 222 18.65 -1.58 5.85
N ASP A 223 19.59 -2.54 5.81
CA ASP A 223 20.85 -2.41 5.08
C ASP A 223 20.67 -2.64 3.57
N VAL A 224 20.75 -1.56 2.80
CA VAL A 224 20.67 -1.55 1.33
C VAL A 224 21.94 -2.13 0.68
N LYS A 225 23.12 -1.92 1.28
CA LYS A 225 24.43 -2.30 0.72
C LYS A 225 24.65 -3.82 0.72
N ARG A 226 24.09 -4.52 1.71
CA ARG A 226 24.18 -5.99 1.84
C ARG A 226 23.69 -6.74 0.60
N ARG A 227 22.68 -6.23 -0.10
CA ARG A 227 22.12 -6.86 -1.30
C ARG A 227 23.07 -6.79 -2.50
N GLN A 228 23.74 -5.65 -2.71
CA GLN A 228 24.69 -5.48 -3.82
C GLN A 228 25.90 -6.42 -3.69
N GLY A 229 26.37 -6.64 -2.46
CA GLY A 229 27.46 -7.58 -2.16
C GLY A 229 27.09 -9.05 -2.36
N GLN A 230 25.84 -9.44 -2.08
CA GLN A 230 25.36 -10.82 -2.31
C GLN A 230 25.22 -11.15 -3.80
N SER A 231 24.75 -10.22 -4.63
CA SER A 231 24.65 -10.41 -6.09
C SER A 231 26.02 -10.70 -6.74
N ARG A 232 27.08 -10.00 -6.31
CA ARG A 232 28.45 -10.24 -6.79
C ARG A 232 29.06 -11.56 -6.26
N ARG A 233 28.76 -11.95 -5.02
CA ARG A 233 29.29 -13.20 -4.42
C ARG A 233 28.59 -14.47 -4.90
N GLN A 234 27.32 -14.39 -5.31
CA GLN A 234 26.57 -15.53 -5.86
C GLN A 234 27.22 -16.15 -7.11
N ARG A 235 28.05 -15.39 -7.85
CA ARG A 235 28.76 -15.91 -9.03
C ARG A 235 30.01 -16.75 -8.72
N ARG A 236 30.53 -16.76 -7.48
CA ARG A 236 31.88 -17.27 -7.22
C ARG A 236 32.01 -18.52 -6.35
N ASN A 237 30.97 -19.02 -5.69
CA ASN A 237 31.07 -20.30 -4.97
C ASN A 237 29.70 -20.92 -4.70
N ARG A 238 29.42 -22.10 -5.27
CA ARG A 238 28.12 -22.80 -5.16
C ARG A 238 27.97 -23.60 -3.85
N ASN A 239 29.07 -23.96 -3.20
CA ASN A 239 29.07 -24.97 -2.12
C ASN A 239 29.14 -24.39 -0.68
N LEU A 240 29.36 -23.08 -0.53
CA LEU A 240 29.33 -22.36 0.78
C LEU A 240 28.01 -21.63 1.04
N VAL A 241 27.07 -21.71 0.09
CA VAL A 241 25.83 -20.91 0.07
C VAL A 241 24.67 -21.67 0.75
N GLU A 242 24.69 -23.00 0.76
CA GLU A 242 23.64 -23.86 1.33
C GLU A 242 23.41 -23.62 2.84
N SER A 243 24.48 -23.41 3.62
CA SER A 243 24.41 -23.25 5.08
C SER A 243 24.10 -21.81 5.54
N ARG A 244 24.24 -20.81 4.66
CA ARG A 244 23.77 -19.44 4.90
C ARG A 244 22.31 -19.23 4.47
N ARG A 245 21.85 -19.93 3.42
CA ARG A 245 20.46 -19.87 2.95
C ARG A 245 19.43 -20.16 4.05
N ARG A 246 19.69 -21.17 4.90
CA ARG A 246 18.74 -21.58 5.96
C ARG A 246 18.51 -20.54 7.08
N ARG A 247 19.36 -19.52 7.24
CA ARG A 247 19.20 -18.45 8.26
C ARG A 247 18.57 -17.17 7.72
N ASP A 248 18.63 -16.95 6.40
CA ASP A 248 18.16 -15.71 5.76
C ASP A 248 16.74 -15.83 5.19
N ASP A 249 16.14 -17.04 5.09
CA ASP A 249 14.79 -17.23 4.54
C ASP A 249 13.67 -16.53 5.34
N ASP A 250 13.93 -16.17 6.60
CA ASP A 250 12.99 -15.48 7.49
C ASP A 250 13.23 -13.95 7.56
N LEU A 251 14.20 -13.43 6.79
CA LEU A 251 14.53 -12.01 6.76
C LEU A 251 13.87 -11.31 5.58
N ASN A 252 13.16 -10.22 5.87
CA ASN A 252 12.61 -9.39 4.82
C ASN A 252 13.62 -8.32 4.37
N PHE A 253 14.14 -8.48 3.15
CA PHE A 253 15.12 -7.57 2.57
C PHE A 253 14.46 -6.41 1.81
N PRO A 254 15.06 -5.21 1.85
CA PRO A 254 14.54 -4.07 1.10
C PRO A 254 14.50 -4.31 -0.41
N ARG A 255 13.42 -3.82 -1.02
CA ARG A 255 13.20 -3.84 -2.47
C ARG A 255 13.27 -2.43 -3.02
N GLU A 256 13.94 -2.26 -4.15
CA GLU A 256 13.97 -0.98 -4.84
C GLU A 256 12.66 -0.80 -5.61
N ARG A 257 12.07 0.38 -5.44
CA ARG A 257 10.86 0.83 -6.12
C ARG A 257 11.23 1.53 -7.44
N ARG A 258 10.23 1.76 -8.29
CA ARG A 258 10.42 2.46 -9.57
C ARG A 258 10.83 3.94 -9.41
N ASP A 259 10.50 4.53 -8.27
CA ASP A 259 10.84 5.92 -7.89
C ASP A 259 12.24 6.03 -7.26
N GLY A 260 13.01 4.93 -7.21
CA GLY A 260 14.35 4.88 -6.61
C GLY A 260 14.36 4.86 -5.08
N TRP A 261 13.21 4.82 -4.41
CA TRP A 261 13.13 4.56 -2.98
C TRP A 261 13.24 3.06 -2.69
N MET A 262 13.68 2.73 -1.47
CA MET A 262 13.64 1.35 -0.97
C MET A 262 12.36 1.14 -0.16
N GLU A 263 11.80 -0.06 -0.24
CA GLU A 263 10.69 -0.47 0.63
C GLU A 263 11.00 -1.77 1.37
N THR A 264 10.55 -1.89 2.61
CA THR A 264 10.49 -3.17 3.33
C THR A 264 9.12 -3.35 3.95
N GLU A 265 8.54 -4.53 3.73
CA GLU A 265 7.24 -4.91 4.30
C GLU A 265 7.37 -5.15 5.81
N LEU A 266 6.55 -4.46 6.59
CA LEU A 266 6.51 -4.53 8.05
C LEU A 266 5.58 -5.62 8.55
N GLY A 267 4.54 -5.93 7.77
CA GLY A 267 3.53 -6.91 8.10
C GLY A 267 2.26 -6.73 7.28
N GLU A 268 1.30 -7.59 7.59
CA GLU A 268 0.01 -7.68 6.89
C GLU A 268 -1.12 -7.47 7.87
N PHE A 269 -2.20 -6.87 7.40
CA PHE A 269 -3.40 -6.61 8.17
C PHE A 269 -4.63 -6.83 7.30
N PHE A 270 -5.54 -7.72 7.74
CA PHE A 270 -6.81 -7.90 7.05
C PHE A 270 -7.86 -6.97 7.65
N ARG A 271 -8.36 -6.05 6.82
CA ARG A 271 -9.43 -5.13 7.18
C ARG A 271 -10.77 -5.83 7.01
N ASP A 272 -11.40 -6.21 8.12
CA ASP A 272 -12.76 -6.74 8.15
C ASP A 272 -13.81 -5.60 8.25
N GLY A 273 -15.01 -5.82 7.72
CA GLY A 273 -16.04 -4.79 7.55
C GLY A 273 -16.55 -4.15 8.84
N GLY A 274 -16.54 -4.89 9.96
CA GLY A 274 -17.07 -4.43 11.25
C GLY A 274 -16.00 -3.97 12.27
N GLN A 275 -14.73 -3.92 11.89
CA GLN A 275 -13.66 -3.53 12.81
C GLN A 275 -13.63 -2.01 13.02
N GLU A 276 -13.29 -1.54 14.21
CA GLU A 276 -13.07 -0.12 14.51
C GLU A 276 -11.72 0.06 15.22
N GLY A 277 -11.25 1.31 15.28
CA GLY A 277 -10.02 1.69 15.96
C GLY A 277 -8.90 2.12 15.01
N GLU A 278 -7.66 2.03 15.49
CA GLU A 278 -6.46 2.43 14.76
C GLU A 278 -5.59 1.23 14.42
N LEU A 279 -5.13 1.18 13.17
CA LEU A 279 -4.06 0.29 12.75
C LEU A 279 -2.72 0.92 13.15
N GLU A 280 -1.94 0.23 13.98
CA GLU A 280 -0.61 0.63 14.38
C GLU A 280 0.45 -0.16 13.60
N MET A 281 1.44 0.55 13.08
CA MET A 281 2.60 -0.02 12.38
C MET A 281 3.86 0.48 13.06
N SER A 282 4.89 -0.36 13.16
CA SER A 282 6.13 0.03 13.81
C SER A 282 7.36 -0.62 13.19
N VAL A 283 8.46 0.12 13.28
CA VAL A 283 9.83 -0.30 12.99
C VAL A 283 10.64 -0.08 14.26
N MET A 284 11.22 -1.15 14.79
CA MET A 284 11.98 -1.10 16.03
C MET A 284 13.33 -1.80 15.86
N ASP A 285 14.39 -1.14 16.29
CA ASP A 285 15.68 -1.76 16.55
C ASP A 285 16.22 -1.23 17.88
N LEU A 286 16.09 -2.08 18.90
CA LEU A 286 16.45 -1.80 20.29
C LEU A 286 17.86 -2.30 20.63
N SER A 287 18.68 -2.62 19.62
CA SER A 287 20.07 -3.00 19.84
C SER A 287 20.89 -1.80 20.36
N SER A 288 22.00 -2.08 21.04
CA SER A 288 22.93 -1.04 21.53
C SER A 288 23.87 -0.51 20.44
N HIS A 289 23.72 -0.96 19.19
CA HIS A 289 24.57 -0.55 18.08
C HIS A 289 24.12 0.80 17.52
N TRP A 290 25.06 1.72 17.36
CA TRP A 290 24.84 3.01 16.71
C TRP A 290 24.51 2.84 15.23
N LYS A 291 23.61 3.69 14.72
CA LYS A 291 23.02 3.64 13.38
C LYS A 291 22.83 5.06 12.87
N SER A 292 23.15 5.25 11.60
CA SER A 292 23.13 6.57 10.95
C SER A 292 22.78 6.43 9.47
N GLY A 293 22.26 7.50 8.88
CA GLY A 293 22.12 7.67 7.45
C GLY A 293 20.85 7.05 6.85
N LEU A 294 19.83 6.78 7.66
CA LEU A 294 18.52 6.36 7.17
C LEU A 294 17.65 7.58 6.85
N ILE A 295 17.15 7.67 5.63
CA ILE A 295 16.23 8.74 5.22
C ILE A 295 14.84 8.14 5.08
N VAL A 296 13.92 8.51 5.95
CA VAL A 296 12.56 7.95 6.01
C VAL A 296 11.58 8.89 5.31
N GLN A 297 10.92 8.40 4.27
CA GLN A 297 9.82 9.12 3.63
C GLN A 297 8.51 8.91 4.38
N GLY A 298 8.24 7.67 4.79
CA GLY A 298 6.98 7.33 5.43
C GLY A 298 6.67 5.83 5.49
N ILE A 299 5.45 5.50 5.90
CA ILE A 299 4.90 4.14 5.87
C ILE A 299 3.73 4.10 4.88
N GLU A 300 3.84 3.24 3.86
CA GLU A 300 2.82 3.00 2.84
C GLU A 300 1.92 1.81 3.22
N ILE A 301 0.61 2.05 3.23
CA ILE A 301 -0.44 1.06 3.45
C ILE A 301 -1.15 0.84 2.12
N ARG A 302 -1.00 -0.36 1.54
CA ARG A 302 -1.59 -0.69 0.24
C ARG A 302 -2.20 -2.09 0.23
N PRO A 303 -3.21 -2.35 -0.61
CA PRO A 303 -3.74 -3.69 -0.82
C PRO A 303 -2.64 -4.66 -1.23
N LYS A 304 -2.62 -5.85 -0.63
CA LYS A 304 -1.73 -6.94 -1.02
C LYS A 304 -2.26 -7.55 -2.31
N ARG A 305 -1.39 -7.66 -3.31
CA ARG A 305 -1.70 -8.41 -4.53
C ARG A 305 -1.71 -9.91 -4.20
N VAL A 306 -2.83 -10.57 -4.49
CA VAL A 306 -3.02 -12.02 -4.35
C VAL A 306 -2.73 -12.69 -5.68
#